data_AF-A0A9D6JZ12-F1
#
_entry.id   AF-A0A9D6JZ12-F1
#
_cell.length_a   1.000
_cell.length_b   1.000
_cell.length_c   1.000
_cell.angle_alpha   90.00
_cell.angle_beta   90.00
_cell.angle_gamma   90.00
#
_symmetry.space_group_name_H-M   'P 1'
#
loop_
_entity.id
_entity.type
_entity.pdbx_description
1 polymer ?
#
loop_
_entity_poly.entity_id
_entity_poly.type
_entity_poly.pdbx_seq_one_letter_code
_entity_poly.pdbx_strand_id
1 'polypeptide(L)'
;MLDEAAHLDYTLQEDAIAEAVALYLSRPDRAEFSDAELARELQDLMERAGLWGTPPGMSMIGVETVSQVYVVGFGHIYFRIEIYWGPPGQPLEHATIAEGNWVEEVRWVGEELGVISSSVGASGYTPDFSLLRYEGGEWRRVWPAAPEDSTPWRDFWITADGEASFAAEDLSLVRTRGSFWGEPAEMAFFECGACPHRFVEIIWERQGDLYVPQVTLPESAPFYDRLWEVALPSPYATLTEFLRRLRKGDEAGALQLAANATVIDQARALSLDHPASAFIAHTPSESNPLLFSDYESTDFSPQYEAHFQAPAGSGGHWLLIEIRKVV
;
A
#
# COMPACT_ATOMS: atom_id res chain seq x y z
N MET A 1 -30.59 -10.18 10.41
CA MET A 1 -31.61 -9.78 11.41
C MET A 1 -31.05 -9.70 12.84
N LEU A 2 -29.85 -10.20 13.12
CA LEU A 2 -28.82 -9.33 13.73
C LEU A 2 -28.44 -8.32 12.61
N ASP A 3 -28.31 -7.01 12.78
CA ASP A 3 -28.36 -6.17 13.97
C ASP A 3 -28.58 -4.70 13.53
N GLU A 4 -29.75 -4.41 12.96
CA GLU A 4 -30.09 -3.06 12.50
C GLU A 4 -30.15 -2.07 13.69
N ALA A 5 -30.48 -2.59 14.88
CA ALA A 5 -30.50 -1.82 16.12
C ALA A 5 -29.10 -1.51 16.66
N ALA A 6 -28.16 -2.47 16.69
CA ALA A 6 -26.78 -2.13 17.07
C ALA A 6 -26.09 -1.27 16.01
N HIS A 7 -26.36 -1.48 14.72
CA HIS A 7 -25.79 -0.60 13.69
C HIS A 7 -26.25 0.86 13.87
N LEU A 8 -27.52 1.09 14.22
CA LEU A 8 -28.03 2.43 14.55
C LEU A 8 -27.33 3.04 15.77
N ASP A 9 -27.07 2.22 16.80
CA ASP A 9 -26.39 2.63 18.04
C ASP A 9 -24.94 3.06 17.76
N TYR A 10 -24.22 2.34 16.89
CA TYR A 10 -22.87 2.69 16.45
C TYR A 10 -22.81 4.01 15.68
N THR A 11 -23.72 4.24 14.72
CA THR A 11 -23.73 5.50 13.96
C THR A 11 -24.02 6.73 14.82
N LEU A 12 -24.93 6.62 15.79
CA LEU A 12 -25.22 7.72 16.71
C LEU A 12 -24.03 8.03 17.63
N GLN A 13 -23.28 7.00 18.02
CA GLN A 13 -22.07 7.14 18.80
C GLN A 13 -20.94 7.80 18.00
N GLU A 14 -20.79 7.46 16.72
CA GLU A 14 -19.80 8.07 15.81
C GLU A 14 -20.03 9.57 15.62
N ASP A 15 -21.26 9.98 15.27
CA ASP A 15 -21.58 11.39 15.05
C ASP A 15 -21.37 12.21 16.34
N ALA A 16 -21.76 11.66 17.50
CA ALA A 16 -21.53 12.32 18.79
C ALA A 16 -20.04 12.49 19.12
N ILE A 17 -19.18 11.54 18.71
CA ILE A 17 -17.73 11.65 18.88
C ILE A 17 -17.18 12.76 17.99
N ALA A 18 -17.60 12.78 16.72
CA ALA A 18 -17.14 13.80 15.78
C ALA A 18 -17.55 15.22 16.22
N GLU A 19 -18.79 15.40 16.67
CA GLU A 19 -19.27 16.67 17.26
C GLU A 19 -18.46 17.06 18.52
N ALA A 20 -18.14 16.10 19.38
CA ALA A 20 -17.33 16.35 20.58
C ALA A 20 -15.89 16.77 20.23
N VAL A 21 -15.29 16.16 19.20
CA VAL A 21 -13.97 16.55 18.67
C VAL A 21 -14.02 17.94 18.07
N ALA A 22 -15.02 18.25 17.24
CA ALA A 22 -15.21 19.58 16.66
C ALA A 22 -15.31 20.67 17.74
N LEU A 23 -16.11 20.41 18.79
CA LEU A 23 -16.23 21.32 19.93
C LEU A 23 -14.91 21.44 20.70
N TYR A 24 -14.21 20.33 20.95
CA TYR A 24 -12.94 20.33 21.67
C TYR A 24 -11.87 21.15 20.92
N LEU A 25 -11.71 20.91 19.61
CA LEU A 25 -10.74 21.60 18.77
C LEU A 25 -11.06 23.09 18.60
N SER A 26 -12.34 23.49 18.68
CA SER A 26 -12.75 24.90 18.61
C SER A 26 -12.33 25.74 19.83
N ARG A 27 -11.88 25.10 20.92
CA ARG A 27 -11.60 25.81 22.18
C ARG A 27 -10.35 26.70 22.07
N PRO A 28 -10.40 27.97 22.50
CA PRO A 28 -9.26 28.89 22.38
C PRO A 28 -8.00 28.45 23.12
N ASP A 29 -8.13 27.72 24.24
CA ASP A 29 -7.00 27.24 25.05
C ASP A 29 -6.19 26.11 24.38
N ARG A 30 -6.64 25.64 23.21
CA ARG A 30 -5.99 24.58 22.43
C ARG A 30 -5.02 25.08 21.38
N ALA A 31 -5.06 26.37 21.06
CA ALA A 31 -4.19 26.96 20.03
C ALA A 31 -2.68 26.83 20.34
N GLU A 32 -2.31 26.63 21.60
CA GLU A 32 -0.92 26.48 22.03
C GLU A 32 -0.42 25.03 22.03
N PHE A 33 -1.32 24.05 21.82
CA PHE A 33 -0.98 22.63 21.88
C PHE A 33 -0.39 22.20 20.54
N SER A 34 0.65 21.38 20.58
CA SER A 34 1.09 20.64 19.39
C SER A 34 0.06 19.61 18.97
N ASP A 35 0.07 19.21 17.70
CA ASP A 35 -0.83 18.18 17.18
C ASP A 35 -0.73 16.86 17.97
N ALA A 36 0.49 16.51 18.40
CA ALA A 36 0.74 15.33 19.23
C ALA A 36 0.16 15.46 20.65
N GLU A 37 0.08 16.66 21.21
CA GLU A 37 -0.57 16.91 22.50
C GLU A 37 -2.09 16.88 22.38
N LEU A 38 -2.64 17.48 21.33
CA LEU A 38 -4.08 17.45 21.04
C LEU A 38 -4.57 16.01 20.80
N ALA A 39 -3.87 15.24 19.96
CA ALA A 39 -4.20 13.85 19.70
C ALA A 39 -4.19 13.00 20.98
N ARG A 40 -3.19 13.21 21.86
CA ARG A 40 -3.09 12.51 23.15
C ARG A 40 -4.21 12.89 24.11
N GLU A 41 -4.57 14.16 24.20
CA GLU A 41 -5.66 14.60 25.08
C GLU A 41 -7.03 14.14 24.58
N LEU A 42 -7.27 14.19 23.26
CA LEU A 42 -8.48 13.63 22.67
C LEU A 42 -8.59 12.13 22.93
N GLN A 43 -7.49 11.39 22.79
CA GLN A 43 -7.46 9.97 23.14
C GLN A 43 -7.83 9.74 24.62
N ASP A 44 -7.21 10.48 25.56
CA ASP A 44 -7.50 10.38 27.00
C ASP A 44 -8.96 10.76 27.33
N LEU A 45 -9.54 11.73 26.62
CA LEU A 45 -10.96 12.08 26.75
C LEU A 45 -11.87 10.94 26.29
N MET A 46 -11.57 10.32 25.15
CA MET A 46 -12.34 9.17 24.64
C MET A 46 -12.24 7.96 25.58
N GLU A 47 -11.05 7.67 26.10
CA GLU A 47 -10.82 6.60 27.08
C GLU A 47 -11.64 6.82 28.35
N ARG A 48 -11.63 8.04 28.90
CA ARG A 48 -12.46 8.40 30.08
C ARG A 48 -13.96 8.32 29.81
N ALA A 49 -14.39 8.57 28.58
CA ALA A 49 -15.79 8.44 28.17
C ALA A 49 -16.22 6.97 28.00
N GLY A 50 -15.31 6.00 28.18
CA GLY A 50 -15.59 4.58 28.02
C GLY A 50 -15.66 4.12 26.57
N LEU A 51 -15.05 4.87 25.65
CA LEU A 51 -14.89 4.50 24.25
C LEU A 51 -13.63 3.63 24.15
N TRP A 52 -13.76 2.32 24.42
CA TRP A 52 -12.64 1.37 24.56
C TRP A 52 -12.18 0.73 23.25
N GLY A 53 -10.85 0.65 23.05
CA GLY A 53 -10.15 -0.30 22.17
C GLY A 53 -8.76 0.21 21.74
N THR A 54 -7.68 -0.47 22.11
CA THR A 54 -6.30 -0.17 21.65
C THR A 54 -5.69 -1.40 20.95
N PRO A 55 -4.74 -1.26 19.97
CA PRO A 55 -3.92 -0.06 19.65
C PRO A 55 -3.82 0.32 18.12
N PRO A 56 -3.08 1.39 17.71
CA PRO A 56 -2.84 2.69 18.33
C PRO A 56 -3.87 3.73 17.79
N GLY A 57 -4.29 4.71 18.60
CA GLY A 57 -3.74 6.06 18.53
C GLY A 57 -4.66 6.95 17.69
N MET A 58 -5.17 8.04 18.29
CA MET A 58 -5.68 9.13 17.46
C MET A 58 -4.48 9.71 16.71
N SER A 59 -4.59 9.82 15.39
CA SER A 59 -3.63 10.57 14.59
C SER A 59 -4.27 11.90 14.25
N MET A 60 -3.48 12.97 14.36
CA MET A 60 -3.94 14.28 13.98
C MET A 60 -2.82 15.06 13.34
N ILE A 61 -3.15 15.76 12.25
CA ILE A 61 -2.25 16.67 11.56
C ILE A 61 -3.02 17.98 11.31
N GLY A 62 -2.48 19.10 11.81
CA GLY A 62 -2.95 20.45 11.51
C GLY A 62 -2.27 21.00 10.25
N VAL A 63 -3.04 21.69 9.39
CA VAL A 63 -2.54 22.03 8.03
C VAL A 63 -2.55 23.52 7.69
N GLU A 64 -3.17 24.40 8.49
CA GLU A 64 -3.00 25.86 8.35
C GLU A 64 -3.35 26.66 9.62
N THR A 65 -2.84 27.90 9.71
CA THR A 65 -2.94 28.80 10.89
C THR A 65 -3.98 29.92 10.77
N VAL A 66 -4.50 30.19 9.57
CA VAL A 66 -5.47 31.29 9.33
C VAL A 66 -6.92 30.78 9.46
N SER A 67 -7.16 29.57 8.98
CA SER A 67 -8.36 28.75 9.23
C SER A 67 -7.89 27.44 9.86
N GLN A 68 -8.44 27.09 11.02
CA GLN A 68 -8.07 25.85 11.69
C GLN A 68 -8.56 24.68 10.85
N VAL A 69 -7.64 23.97 10.20
CA VAL A 69 -7.94 22.72 9.52
C VAL A 69 -7.17 21.58 10.17
N TYR A 70 -7.90 20.57 10.63
CA TYR A 70 -7.36 19.36 11.22
C TYR A 70 -7.84 18.15 10.43
N VAL A 71 -6.93 17.20 10.22
CA VAL A 71 -7.30 15.86 9.76
C VAL A 71 -7.10 14.91 10.93
N VAL A 72 -8.13 14.15 11.29
CA VAL A 72 -8.16 13.27 12.45
C VAL A 72 -8.50 11.84 12.02
N GLY A 73 -7.66 10.87 12.40
CA GLY A 73 -7.95 9.45 12.23
C GLY A 73 -8.49 8.83 13.53
N PHE A 74 -9.64 8.17 13.44
CA PHE A 74 -10.36 7.55 14.56
C PHE A 74 -10.08 6.05 14.74
N GLY A 75 -8.80 5.67 14.65
CA GLY A 75 -8.30 4.36 15.08
C GLY A 75 -9.05 3.13 14.55
N HIS A 76 -8.93 2.02 15.29
CA HIS A 76 -9.38 0.69 14.89
C HIS A 76 -10.87 0.38 15.04
N ILE A 77 -11.64 1.27 15.68
CA ILE A 77 -13.04 1.00 16.00
C ILE A 77 -13.95 1.60 14.94
N TYR A 78 -13.64 2.82 14.50
CA TYR A 78 -14.52 3.59 13.62
C TYR A 78 -14.06 3.56 12.17
N PHE A 79 -12.79 3.22 11.90
CA PHE A 79 -12.22 3.15 10.55
C PHE A 79 -12.52 4.40 9.71
N ARG A 80 -12.59 5.58 10.33
CA ARG A 80 -12.92 6.85 9.67
C ARG A 80 -11.81 7.86 9.87
N ILE A 81 -11.57 8.61 8.81
CA ILE A 81 -10.72 9.79 8.82
C ILE A 81 -11.59 10.98 8.48
N GLU A 82 -11.55 11.97 9.35
CA GLU A 82 -12.34 13.18 9.22
C GLU A 82 -11.48 14.41 9.06
N ILE A 83 -12.03 15.38 8.33
CA ILE A 83 -11.52 16.74 8.27
C ILE A 83 -12.40 17.62 9.15
N TYR A 84 -11.78 18.51 9.91
CA TYR A 84 -12.42 19.54 10.71
C TYR A 84 -11.95 20.90 10.22
N TRP A 85 -12.86 21.82 9.96
CA TRP A 85 -12.50 23.17 9.50
C TRP A 85 -13.42 24.25 10.09
N GLY A 86 -12.87 25.45 10.28
CA GLY A 86 -13.66 26.59 10.73
C GLY A 86 -12.81 27.69 11.34
N PRO A 87 -13.44 28.84 11.67
CA PRO A 87 -12.77 29.91 12.39
C PRO A 87 -12.55 29.54 13.87
N PRO A 88 -11.42 29.93 14.48
CA PRO A 88 -11.18 29.69 15.90
C PRO A 88 -12.27 30.23 16.81
N GLY A 89 -12.63 29.48 17.85
CA GLY A 89 -13.65 29.88 18.82
C GLY A 89 -15.10 29.72 18.35
N GLN A 90 -15.33 29.18 17.16
CA GLN A 90 -16.63 28.72 16.70
C GLN A 90 -16.61 27.20 16.54
N PRO A 91 -17.75 26.49 16.71
CA PRO A 91 -17.82 25.07 16.41
C PRO A 91 -17.26 24.78 15.03
N LEU A 92 -16.31 23.85 14.93
CA LEU A 92 -15.75 23.45 13.65
C LEU A 92 -16.80 22.65 12.87
N GLU A 93 -16.86 22.86 11.57
CA GLU A 93 -17.53 21.95 10.65
C GLU A 93 -16.65 20.72 10.47
N HIS A 94 -17.26 19.58 10.14
CA HIS A 94 -16.52 18.35 9.90
C HIS A 94 -17.17 17.47 8.84
N ALA A 95 -16.36 16.60 8.24
CA ALA A 95 -16.80 15.62 7.25
C ALA A 95 -15.86 14.41 7.23
N THR A 96 -16.40 13.23 6.96
CA THR A 96 -15.57 12.05 6.68
C THR A 96 -15.00 12.13 5.28
N ILE A 97 -13.68 11.98 5.19
CA ILE A 97 -12.92 12.15 3.96
C ILE A 97 -12.25 10.88 3.47
N ALA A 98 -12.09 9.86 4.31
CA ALA A 98 -11.55 8.55 3.98
C ALA A 98 -11.96 7.51 5.02
N GLU A 99 -11.92 6.23 4.63
CA GLU A 99 -11.90 5.11 5.57
C GLU A 99 -10.43 4.81 5.91
N GLY A 100 -10.15 4.51 7.17
CA GLY A 100 -8.78 4.25 7.62
C GLY A 100 -8.61 4.28 9.12
N ASN A 101 -7.47 3.78 9.59
CA ASN A 101 -7.13 3.71 11.00
C ASN A 101 -6.29 4.90 11.46
N TRP A 102 -5.41 5.44 10.61
CA TRP A 102 -4.70 6.68 10.88
C TRP A 102 -4.33 7.45 9.63
N VAL A 103 -3.94 8.70 9.88
CA VAL A 103 -3.37 9.65 8.94
C VAL A 103 -1.84 9.52 9.01
N GLU A 104 -1.20 9.28 7.87
CA GLU A 104 0.26 9.16 7.76
C GLU A 104 0.91 10.50 7.42
N GLU A 105 0.38 11.17 6.40
CA GLU A 105 0.88 12.46 5.93
C GLU A 105 -0.28 13.26 5.35
N VAL A 106 -0.26 14.57 5.55
CA VAL A 106 -1.23 15.49 4.95
C VAL A 106 -0.47 16.63 4.31
N ARG A 107 -0.93 17.06 3.14
CA ARG A 107 -0.31 18.14 2.40
C ARG A 107 -1.32 19.11 1.83
N TRP A 108 -1.15 20.38 2.18
CA TRP A 108 -2.00 21.46 1.72
C TRP A 108 -1.31 22.27 0.62
N VAL A 109 -2.00 22.45 -0.51
CA VAL A 109 -1.53 23.29 -1.62
C VAL A 109 -2.72 24.08 -2.18
N GLY A 110 -2.74 25.39 -1.96
CA GLY A 110 -3.82 26.26 -2.45
C GLY A 110 -5.14 25.98 -1.74
N GLU A 111 -6.15 25.51 -2.48
CA GLU A 111 -7.47 25.11 -1.95
C GLU A 111 -7.60 23.57 -1.89
N GLU A 112 -6.49 22.84 -1.94
CA GLU A 112 -6.46 21.39 -2.04
C GLU A 112 -5.68 20.75 -0.91
N LEU A 113 -6.13 19.57 -0.53
CA LEU A 113 -5.56 18.76 0.53
C LEU A 113 -5.33 17.35 0.03
N GLY A 114 -4.07 16.92 0.01
CA GLY A 114 -3.71 15.53 -0.14
C GLY A 114 -3.65 14.87 1.23
N VAL A 115 -4.31 13.72 1.39
CA VAL A 115 -4.34 12.96 2.64
C VAL A 115 -3.86 11.55 2.34
N ILE A 116 -2.74 11.16 2.94
CA ILE A 116 -2.25 9.79 2.96
C ILE A 116 -2.69 9.17 4.28
N SER A 117 -3.33 8.02 4.18
CA SER A 117 -3.92 7.29 5.29
C SER A 117 -3.64 5.81 5.18
N SER A 118 -3.73 5.08 6.27
CA SER A 118 -3.61 3.62 6.22
C SER A 118 -4.71 2.91 6.99
N SER A 119 -5.12 1.78 6.45
CA SER A 119 -5.91 0.77 7.14
C SER A 119 -5.02 -0.38 7.60
N VAL A 120 -5.36 -1.01 8.71
CA VAL A 120 -4.74 -2.23 9.22
C VAL A 120 -5.60 -3.41 8.81
N GLY A 121 -5.06 -4.22 7.92
CA GLY A 121 -5.58 -5.54 7.62
C GLY A 121 -4.95 -6.62 8.50
N ALA A 122 -5.44 -7.85 8.34
CA ALA A 122 -4.83 -9.03 8.96
C ALA A 122 -3.36 -9.25 8.53
N SER A 123 -3.01 -8.67 7.38
CA SER A 123 -1.73 -8.81 6.69
C SER A 123 -0.75 -7.67 6.93
N GLY A 124 -1.14 -6.61 7.63
CA GLY A 124 -0.31 -5.41 7.80
C GLY A 124 -1.04 -4.15 7.37
N TYR A 125 -0.27 -3.17 6.89
CA TYR A 125 -0.79 -1.85 6.53
C TYR A 125 -1.17 -1.78 5.06
N THR A 126 -2.26 -1.08 4.79
CA THR A 126 -2.78 -0.83 3.45
C THR A 126 -2.98 0.67 3.33
N PRO A 127 -2.02 1.37 2.70
CA PRO A 127 -2.13 2.80 2.50
C PRO A 127 -3.21 3.10 1.47
N ASP A 128 -3.76 4.29 1.61
CA ASP A 128 -4.65 4.93 0.66
C ASP A 128 -4.29 6.41 0.57
N PHE A 129 -4.67 7.05 -0.51
CA PHE A 129 -4.54 8.48 -0.65
C PHE A 129 -5.79 9.12 -1.26
N SER A 130 -6.20 10.22 -0.65
CA SER A 130 -7.33 11.03 -1.07
C SER A 130 -6.87 12.43 -1.42
N LEU A 131 -7.26 12.91 -2.60
CA LEU A 131 -7.19 14.33 -2.94
C LEU A 131 -8.54 14.97 -2.61
N LEU A 132 -8.51 16.04 -1.83
CA LEU A 132 -9.67 16.85 -1.47
C LEU A 132 -9.50 18.26 -2.01
N ARG A 133 -10.62 18.93 -2.24
CA ARG A 133 -10.65 20.35 -2.63
C ARG A 133 -11.73 21.08 -1.87
N TYR A 134 -11.43 22.28 -1.43
CA TYR A 134 -12.37 23.19 -0.79
C TYR A 134 -13.09 24.01 -1.86
N GLU A 135 -14.40 23.79 -2.04
CA GLU A 135 -15.21 24.53 -3.00
C GLU A 135 -16.58 24.84 -2.42
N GLY A 136 -17.04 26.08 -2.56
CA GLY A 136 -18.40 26.46 -2.14
C GLY A 136 -18.65 26.42 -0.63
N GLY A 137 -17.58 26.40 0.18
CA GLY A 137 -17.68 26.31 1.64
C GLY A 137 -17.48 24.89 2.19
N GLU A 138 -17.35 23.89 1.32
CA GLU A 138 -17.30 22.48 1.71
C GLU A 138 -16.06 21.80 1.12
N TRP A 139 -15.58 20.76 1.81
CA TRP A 139 -14.56 19.86 1.28
C TRP A 139 -15.21 18.75 0.47
N ARG A 140 -14.72 18.55 -0.75
CA ARG A 140 -15.11 17.42 -1.60
C ARG A 140 -13.91 16.55 -1.94
N ARG A 141 -14.12 15.23 -1.99
CA ARG A 141 -13.13 14.31 -2.56
C ARG A 141 -13.08 14.49 -4.07
N VAL A 142 -11.88 14.73 -4.58
CA VAL A 142 -11.56 14.88 -6.01
C VAL A 142 -10.98 13.59 -6.56
N TRP A 143 -10.14 12.90 -5.77
CA TRP A 143 -9.56 11.62 -6.17
C TRP A 143 -9.48 10.65 -4.98
N PRO A 144 -9.82 9.37 -5.18
CA PRO A 144 -10.52 8.83 -6.35
C PRO A 144 -11.94 9.43 -6.46
N ALA A 145 -12.40 9.70 -7.69
CA ALA A 145 -13.70 10.35 -7.93
C ALA A 145 -14.89 9.43 -7.63
N ALA A 146 -14.76 8.12 -7.89
CA ALA A 146 -15.66 7.07 -7.43
C ALA A 146 -14.89 5.83 -6.95
N PRO A 147 -15.47 5.01 -6.03
CA PRO A 147 -14.91 3.72 -5.66
C PRO A 147 -14.65 2.81 -6.87
N GLU A 148 -15.58 2.84 -7.85
CA GLU A 148 -15.53 2.08 -9.10
C GLU A 148 -14.67 2.68 -10.22
N ASP A 149 -14.09 3.88 -10.05
CA ASP A 149 -13.13 4.47 -11.01
C ASP A 149 -11.75 3.77 -10.94
N SER A 150 -11.73 2.45 -10.82
CA SER A 150 -10.49 1.67 -10.80
C SER A 150 -9.86 1.67 -12.20
N THR A 151 -8.81 2.47 -12.37
CA THR A 151 -7.84 2.22 -13.43
C THR A 151 -7.25 0.81 -13.19
N PRO A 152 -6.90 0.02 -14.21
CA PRO A 152 -6.31 -1.30 -14.00
C PRO A 152 -5.06 -1.25 -13.11
N TRP A 153 -4.33 -0.14 -13.11
CA TRP A 153 -3.17 0.06 -12.24
C TRP A 153 -3.52 0.23 -10.76
N ARG A 154 -4.78 0.52 -10.43
CA ARG A 154 -5.28 0.56 -9.05
C ARG A 154 -5.17 -0.79 -8.34
N ASP A 155 -5.07 -1.90 -9.09
CA ASP A 155 -4.74 -3.23 -8.53
C ASP A 155 -3.40 -3.21 -7.76
N PHE A 156 -2.51 -2.28 -8.08
CA PHE A 156 -1.20 -2.10 -7.43
C PHE A 156 -1.17 -0.91 -6.44
N TRP A 157 -2.32 -0.26 -6.22
CA TRP A 157 -2.47 0.77 -5.20
C TRP A 157 -2.65 0.16 -3.81
N ILE A 158 -3.48 -0.88 -3.73
CA ILE A 158 -3.79 -1.61 -2.50
C ILE A 158 -2.80 -2.77 -2.37
N THR A 159 -1.59 -2.47 -1.92
CA THR A 159 -0.58 -3.49 -1.63
C THR A 159 -0.60 -3.86 -0.16
N ALA A 160 -0.41 -5.15 0.14
CA ALA A 160 -0.06 -5.57 1.49
C ALA A 160 1.32 -5.00 1.86
N ASP A 161 1.65 -4.91 3.14
CA ASP A 161 2.86 -4.23 3.63
C ASP A 161 3.12 -2.88 2.95
N GLY A 162 2.04 -2.13 2.72
CA GLY A 162 2.10 -0.94 1.90
C GLY A 162 2.61 0.29 2.65
N GLU A 163 3.23 1.18 1.88
CA GLU A 163 3.64 2.52 2.26
C GLU A 163 3.17 3.49 1.18
N ALA A 164 2.67 4.66 1.57
CA ALA A 164 2.46 5.77 0.65
C ALA A 164 3.17 7.02 1.16
N SER A 165 3.66 7.85 0.25
CA SER A 165 4.32 9.11 0.57
C SER A 165 4.15 10.09 -0.57
N PHE A 166 4.22 11.39 -0.29
CA PHE A 166 4.35 12.36 -1.37
C PHE A 166 5.80 12.38 -1.88
N ALA A 167 5.98 12.28 -3.19
CA ALA A 167 7.29 12.21 -3.84
C ALA A 167 7.80 13.57 -4.36
N ALA A 168 6.97 14.61 -4.32
CA ALA A 168 7.34 16.00 -4.61
C ALA A 168 7.28 16.85 -3.34
N GLU A 169 7.44 18.18 -3.42
CA GLU A 169 7.10 19.12 -2.33
C GLU A 169 5.62 19.58 -2.37
N ASP A 170 4.94 19.34 -3.49
CA ASP A 170 3.53 19.66 -3.72
C ASP A 170 2.68 18.38 -3.85
N LEU A 171 1.49 18.50 -4.45
CA LEU A 171 0.58 17.38 -4.71
C LEU A 171 0.82 16.72 -6.08
N SER A 172 1.90 17.04 -6.80
CA SER A 172 2.10 16.57 -8.18
C SER A 172 2.46 15.09 -8.26
N LEU A 173 3.14 14.53 -7.24
CA LEU A 173 3.62 13.16 -7.23
C LEU A 173 3.30 12.45 -5.91
N VAL A 174 2.69 11.28 -6.01
CA VAL A 174 2.49 10.34 -4.89
C VAL A 174 3.24 9.06 -5.21
N ARG A 175 3.96 8.51 -4.25
CA ARG A 175 4.65 7.23 -4.35
C ARG A 175 3.92 6.21 -3.51
N THR A 176 3.59 5.07 -4.10
CA THR A 176 3.14 3.88 -3.38
C THR A 176 4.19 2.80 -3.49
N ARG A 177 4.40 2.06 -2.40
CA ARG A 177 5.24 0.87 -2.34
C ARG A 177 4.50 -0.18 -1.54
N GLY A 178 4.67 -1.45 -1.90
CA GLY A 178 4.27 -2.54 -1.03
C GLY A 178 4.43 -3.86 -1.74
N SER A 179 3.73 -4.88 -1.28
CA SER A 179 3.78 -6.22 -1.84
C SER A 179 2.42 -6.70 -2.35
N PHE A 180 2.48 -7.63 -3.30
CA PHE A 180 1.30 -8.29 -3.84
C PHE A 180 1.39 -9.79 -3.53
N TRP A 181 0.35 -10.36 -2.93
CA TRP A 181 0.29 -11.78 -2.59
C TRP A 181 -0.95 -12.41 -3.21
N GLY A 182 -0.84 -13.69 -3.57
CA GLY A 182 -1.96 -14.47 -4.07
C GLY A 182 -1.50 -15.65 -4.90
N GLU A 183 -2.45 -16.52 -5.25
CA GLU A 183 -2.24 -17.66 -6.15
C GLU A 183 -2.85 -17.40 -7.54
N PRO A 184 -2.27 -16.55 -8.40
CA PRO A 184 -2.74 -16.47 -9.76
C PRO A 184 -2.06 -17.56 -10.61
N ALA A 185 -2.84 -18.12 -11.53
CA ALA A 185 -2.54 -19.35 -12.27
C ALA A 185 -1.22 -19.35 -13.07
N GLU A 186 -0.58 -18.18 -13.23
CA GLU A 186 0.67 -18.04 -13.98
C GLU A 186 1.91 -17.84 -13.09
N MET A 187 1.76 -17.82 -11.75
CA MET A 187 2.92 -17.68 -10.86
C MET A 187 3.67 -19.00 -10.69
N ALA A 188 4.99 -18.94 -10.75
CA ALA A 188 5.84 -20.08 -10.42
C ALA A 188 6.01 -20.31 -8.91
N PHE A 189 5.86 -19.25 -8.12
CA PHE A 189 6.03 -19.27 -6.68
C PHE A 189 4.70 -18.98 -5.96
N PHE A 190 4.51 -19.66 -4.84
CA PHE A 190 3.50 -19.32 -3.86
C PHE A 190 3.98 -18.12 -3.04
N GLU A 191 3.30 -16.97 -3.19
CA GLU A 191 3.55 -15.74 -2.43
C GLU A 191 2.54 -15.62 -1.29
N CYS A 192 3.02 -15.49 -0.05
CA CYS A 192 2.20 -15.37 1.16
C CYS A 192 2.78 -14.30 2.10
N GLY A 193 2.01 -13.83 3.08
CA GLY A 193 2.45 -12.76 3.98
C GLY A 193 3.69 -13.10 4.83
N ALA A 194 3.96 -14.38 5.10
CA ALA A 194 5.18 -14.81 5.78
C ALA A 194 6.27 -15.33 4.82
N CYS A 195 5.95 -15.48 3.54
CA CYS A 195 6.83 -16.03 2.52
C CYS A 195 7.56 -14.90 1.81
N PRO A 196 8.75 -15.14 1.23
CA PRO A 196 9.36 -14.20 0.30
C PRO A 196 8.40 -13.92 -0.86
N HIS A 197 8.25 -12.65 -1.20
CA HIS A 197 7.36 -12.17 -2.26
C HIS A 197 7.94 -10.91 -2.92
N ARG A 198 7.37 -10.53 -4.07
CA ARG A 198 7.75 -9.31 -4.77
C ARG A 198 7.20 -8.08 -4.08
N PHE A 199 8.05 -7.06 -4.01
CA PHE A 199 7.63 -5.70 -3.75
C PHE A 199 7.47 -4.95 -5.07
N VAL A 200 6.53 -4.03 -5.10
CA VAL A 200 6.27 -3.11 -6.19
C VAL A 200 6.42 -1.68 -5.71
N GLU A 201 6.74 -0.79 -6.63
CA GLU A 201 6.77 0.65 -6.39
C GLU A 201 6.22 1.38 -7.60
N ILE A 202 5.32 2.33 -7.36
CA ILE A 202 4.70 3.15 -8.40
C ILE A 202 4.77 4.60 -7.98
N ILE A 203 5.25 5.44 -8.90
CA ILE A 203 5.07 6.90 -8.83
C ILE A 203 3.82 7.25 -9.62
N TRP A 204 2.91 7.97 -8.99
CA TRP A 204 1.67 8.45 -9.55
C TRP A 204 1.79 9.94 -9.78
N GLU A 205 1.62 10.35 -11.03
CA GLU A 205 1.68 11.73 -11.46
C GLU A 205 0.29 12.31 -11.62
N ARG A 206 0.11 13.50 -11.05
CA ARG A 206 -1.13 14.23 -11.14
C ARG A 206 -1.35 14.78 -12.54
N GLN A 207 -2.51 14.45 -13.12
CA GLN A 207 -3.00 14.97 -14.38
C GLN A 207 -4.40 15.57 -14.16
N GLY A 208 -4.45 16.85 -13.77
CA GLY A 208 -5.69 17.51 -13.37
C GLY A 208 -6.21 16.93 -12.05
N ASP A 209 -7.39 16.29 -12.11
CA ASP A 209 -8.07 15.68 -10.97
C ASP A 209 -7.76 14.18 -10.82
N LEU A 210 -6.89 13.64 -11.68
CA LEU A 210 -6.51 12.23 -11.70
C LEU A 210 -5.04 12.04 -11.30
N TYR A 211 -4.74 10.88 -10.72
CA TYR A 211 -3.38 10.38 -10.56
C TYR A 211 -3.17 9.21 -11.53
N VAL A 212 -2.19 9.36 -12.42
CA VAL A 212 -1.86 8.38 -13.46
C VAL A 212 -0.48 7.81 -13.13
N PRO A 213 -0.31 6.48 -13.17
CA PRO A 213 0.98 5.87 -12.85
C PRO A 213 2.03 6.24 -13.92
N GLN A 214 3.26 6.50 -13.49
CA GLN A 214 4.42 6.72 -14.35
C GLN A 214 4.96 5.37 -14.83
N VAL A 215 4.27 4.81 -15.81
CA VAL A 215 4.55 3.49 -16.41
C VAL A 215 4.57 3.60 -17.93
N THR A 216 5.20 2.62 -18.58
CA THR A 216 5.36 2.52 -20.02
C THR A 216 4.33 1.59 -20.65
N LEU A 217 3.88 0.54 -19.94
CA LEU A 217 2.87 -0.36 -20.48
C LEU A 217 1.48 0.29 -20.51
N PRO A 218 0.67 0.01 -21.55
CA PRO A 218 -0.72 0.46 -21.57
C PRO A 218 -1.55 -0.24 -20.50
N GLU A 219 -2.66 0.36 -20.08
CA GLU A 219 -3.59 -0.22 -19.10
C GLU A 219 -4.14 -1.59 -19.51
N SER A 220 -4.22 -1.86 -20.82
CA SER A 220 -4.66 -3.14 -21.38
C SER A 220 -3.60 -4.24 -21.34
N ALA A 221 -2.38 -3.95 -20.87
CA ALA A 221 -1.33 -4.97 -20.77
C ALA A 221 -1.73 -6.05 -19.74
N PRO A 222 -1.36 -7.32 -19.98
CA PRO A 222 -1.66 -8.40 -19.04
C PRO A 222 -1.15 -8.08 -17.64
N PHE A 223 -1.93 -8.47 -16.61
CA PHE A 223 -1.65 -8.17 -15.21
C PHE A 223 -0.19 -8.43 -14.81
N TYR A 224 0.37 -9.58 -15.19
CA TYR A 224 1.74 -9.94 -14.82
C TYR A 224 2.82 -9.16 -15.54
N ASP A 225 2.55 -8.69 -16.74
CA ASP A 225 3.50 -7.85 -17.46
C ASP A 225 3.52 -6.46 -16.80
N ARG A 226 2.36 -5.95 -16.37
CA ARG A 226 2.23 -4.75 -15.53
C ARG A 226 2.93 -4.92 -14.18
N LEU A 227 2.71 -6.05 -13.50
CA LEU A 227 3.35 -6.37 -12.22
C LEU A 227 4.88 -6.39 -12.35
N TRP A 228 5.42 -6.95 -13.43
CA TRP A 228 6.87 -6.96 -13.67
C TRP A 228 7.43 -5.55 -13.89
N GLU A 229 6.72 -4.69 -14.63
CA GLU A 229 7.16 -3.31 -14.88
C GLU A 229 7.36 -2.52 -13.59
N VAL A 230 6.49 -2.71 -12.61
CA VAL A 230 6.52 -1.98 -11.33
C VAL A 230 7.22 -2.74 -10.20
N ALA A 231 7.72 -3.95 -10.46
CA ALA A 231 8.41 -4.75 -9.45
C ALA A 231 9.76 -4.13 -9.10
N LEU A 232 10.03 -4.00 -7.79
CA LEU A 232 11.36 -3.62 -7.31
C LEU A 232 12.37 -4.72 -7.68
N PRO A 233 13.54 -4.37 -8.25
CA PRO A 233 14.54 -5.36 -8.62
C PRO A 233 15.09 -6.13 -7.43
N SER A 234 14.89 -7.46 -7.41
CA SER A 234 15.48 -8.37 -6.42
C SER A 234 15.84 -9.72 -7.06
N PRO A 235 16.71 -10.52 -6.41
CA PRO A 235 16.94 -11.92 -6.80
C PRO A 235 15.64 -12.71 -6.96
N TYR A 236 14.74 -12.58 -5.97
CA TYR A 236 13.44 -13.24 -5.99
C TYR A 236 12.57 -12.80 -7.18
N ALA A 237 12.41 -11.49 -7.40
CA ALA A 237 11.60 -10.97 -8.50
C ALA A 237 12.11 -11.48 -9.86
N THR A 238 13.45 -11.50 -10.02
CA THR A 238 14.12 -11.97 -11.25
C THR A 238 13.87 -13.45 -11.49
N LEU A 239 14.00 -14.31 -10.47
CA LEU A 239 13.74 -15.74 -10.61
C LEU A 239 12.28 -16.04 -10.94
N THR A 240 11.36 -15.37 -10.24
CA THR A 240 9.92 -15.53 -10.47
C THR A 240 9.54 -15.15 -11.90
N GLU A 241 10.03 -14.02 -12.40
CA GLU A 241 9.77 -13.59 -13.77
C GLU A 241 10.46 -14.49 -14.81
N PHE A 242 11.71 -14.89 -14.56
CA PHE A 242 12.44 -15.83 -15.42
C PHE A 242 11.66 -17.13 -15.63
N LEU A 243 11.19 -17.75 -14.55
CA LEU A 243 10.40 -18.99 -14.63
C LEU A 243 9.04 -18.77 -15.27
N ARG A 244 8.37 -17.63 -15.01
CA ARG A 244 7.10 -17.28 -15.68
C ARG A 244 7.27 -17.22 -17.20
N ARG A 245 8.28 -16.49 -17.69
CA ARG A 245 8.55 -16.37 -19.14
C ARG A 245 8.90 -17.71 -19.76
N LEU A 246 9.75 -18.49 -19.09
CA LEU A 246 10.15 -19.82 -19.57
C LEU A 246 8.94 -20.76 -19.69
N ARG A 247 8.04 -20.77 -18.71
CA ARG A 247 6.78 -21.55 -18.73
C ARG A 247 5.81 -21.13 -19.84
N LYS A 248 5.82 -19.85 -20.22
CA LYS A 248 5.06 -19.34 -21.37
C LYS A 248 5.73 -19.61 -22.73
N GLY A 249 6.91 -20.23 -22.74
CA GLY A 249 7.70 -20.44 -23.95
C GLY A 249 8.39 -19.17 -24.48
N ASP A 250 8.43 -18.10 -23.69
CA ASP A 250 9.17 -16.87 -24.00
C ASP A 250 10.64 -17.02 -23.62
N GLU A 251 11.37 -17.83 -24.39
CA GLU A 251 12.80 -18.08 -24.17
C GLU A 251 13.63 -16.80 -24.34
N ALA A 252 13.26 -15.95 -25.30
CA ALA A 252 13.97 -14.70 -25.56
C ALA A 252 13.84 -13.73 -24.37
N GLY A 253 12.65 -13.59 -23.81
CA GLY A 253 12.43 -12.78 -22.61
C GLY A 253 13.05 -13.39 -21.36
N ALA A 254 13.07 -14.72 -21.21
CA ALA A 254 13.77 -15.38 -20.11
C ALA A 254 15.29 -15.16 -20.20
N LEU A 255 15.87 -15.20 -21.41
CA LEU A 255 17.29 -14.97 -21.63
C LEU A 255 17.74 -13.56 -21.23
N GLN A 256 16.84 -12.55 -21.27
CA GLN A 256 17.15 -11.20 -20.80
C GLN A 256 17.39 -11.12 -19.28
N LEU A 257 16.91 -12.11 -18.52
CA LEU A 257 17.02 -12.19 -17.06
C LEU A 257 18.11 -13.19 -16.62
N ALA A 258 18.79 -13.82 -17.58
CA ALA A 258 19.86 -14.76 -17.34
C ALA A 258 21.19 -14.22 -17.88
N ALA A 259 22.30 -14.52 -17.20
CA ALA A 259 23.63 -14.12 -17.65
C ALA A 259 24.05 -14.83 -18.95
N ASN A 260 23.47 -16.00 -19.24
CA ASN A 260 23.71 -16.78 -20.45
C ASN A 260 22.63 -17.87 -20.65
N ALA A 261 22.62 -18.49 -21.84
CA ALA A 261 21.64 -19.52 -22.19
C ALA A 261 21.76 -20.82 -21.36
N THR A 262 22.91 -21.11 -20.76
CA THR A 262 23.10 -22.32 -19.94
C THR A 262 22.17 -22.33 -18.72
N VAL A 263 21.77 -21.17 -18.21
CA VAL A 263 20.79 -21.05 -17.11
C VAL A 263 19.41 -21.59 -17.51
N ILE A 264 19.01 -21.39 -18.77
CA ILE A 264 17.76 -21.96 -19.31
C ILE A 264 17.87 -23.48 -19.38
N ASP A 265 19.01 -24.00 -19.86
CA ASP A 265 19.26 -25.45 -19.91
C ASP A 265 19.24 -26.08 -18.51
N GLN A 266 19.82 -25.39 -17.50
CA GLN A 266 19.78 -25.80 -16.10
C GLN A 266 18.34 -25.86 -15.58
N ALA A 267 17.54 -24.81 -15.81
CA ALA A 267 16.14 -24.77 -15.37
C ALA A 267 15.31 -25.91 -15.97
N ARG A 268 15.48 -26.19 -17.26
CA ARG A 268 14.82 -27.30 -17.97
C ARG A 268 15.29 -28.67 -17.48
N ALA A 269 16.59 -28.85 -17.28
CA ALA A 269 17.14 -30.10 -16.75
C ALA A 269 16.59 -30.42 -15.35
N LEU A 270 16.22 -29.39 -14.59
CA LEU A 270 15.57 -29.48 -13.27
C LEU A 270 14.03 -29.48 -13.36
N SER A 271 13.44 -29.44 -14.57
CA SER A 271 12.00 -29.40 -14.80
C SER A 271 11.27 -28.20 -14.18
N LEU A 272 11.97 -27.07 -14.00
CA LEU A 272 11.40 -25.87 -13.36
C LEU A 272 10.40 -25.12 -14.26
N ASP A 273 10.44 -25.38 -15.56
CA ASP A 273 9.56 -24.85 -16.59
C ASP A 273 8.24 -25.61 -16.74
N HIS A 274 8.02 -26.67 -15.98
CA HIS A 274 6.77 -27.41 -16.04
C HIS A 274 5.60 -26.57 -15.47
N PRO A 275 4.50 -26.39 -16.21
CA PRO A 275 3.42 -25.45 -15.83
C PRO A 275 2.66 -25.88 -14.57
N ALA A 276 2.67 -27.17 -14.22
CA ALA A 276 2.01 -27.67 -13.02
C ALA A 276 2.88 -27.58 -11.75
N SER A 277 4.15 -27.16 -11.86
CA SER A 277 5.03 -27.05 -10.69
C SER A 277 4.78 -25.73 -9.97
N ALA A 278 4.61 -25.77 -8.65
CA ALA A 278 4.60 -24.59 -7.80
C ALA A 278 5.79 -24.66 -6.84
N PHE A 279 6.39 -23.52 -6.53
CA PHE A 279 7.58 -23.43 -5.68
C PHE A 279 7.33 -22.56 -4.46
N ILE A 280 8.10 -22.79 -3.40
CA ILE A 280 8.17 -21.91 -2.23
C ILE A 280 9.62 -21.54 -1.97
N ALA A 281 9.86 -20.25 -1.70
CA ALA A 281 11.18 -19.76 -1.32
C ALA A 281 11.36 -19.81 0.20
N HIS A 282 12.56 -20.18 0.63
CA HIS A 282 12.94 -20.36 2.03
C HIS A 282 13.77 -19.20 2.60
N THR A 283 14.30 -18.37 1.72
CA THR A 283 15.19 -17.25 2.07
C THR A 283 14.53 -15.92 1.71
N PRO A 284 14.78 -14.84 2.47
CA PRO A 284 14.26 -13.50 2.16
C PRO A 284 14.49 -13.07 0.70
N SER A 285 13.64 -12.19 0.16
CA SER A 285 13.62 -11.81 -1.27
C SER A 285 14.95 -11.27 -1.80
N GLU A 286 15.76 -10.65 -0.93
CA GLU A 286 17.08 -10.06 -1.26
C GLU A 286 18.25 -11.04 -1.13
N SER A 287 17.99 -12.30 -0.76
CA SER A 287 19.05 -13.28 -0.53
C SER A 287 19.71 -13.71 -1.82
N ASN A 288 21.02 -13.87 -1.77
CA ASN A 288 21.81 -14.43 -2.86
C ASN A 288 22.90 -15.33 -2.23
N PRO A 289 22.76 -16.67 -2.30
CA PRO A 289 21.79 -17.40 -3.11
C PRO A 289 20.35 -17.36 -2.56
N LEU A 290 19.40 -17.63 -3.45
CA LEU A 290 18.00 -17.86 -3.11
C LEU A 290 17.74 -19.36 -3.05
N LEU A 291 17.21 -19.82 -1.91
CA LEU A 291 16.88 -21.22 -1.67
C LEU A 291 15.38 -21.44 -1.83
N PHE A 292 14.99 -22.49 -2.57
CA PHE A 292 13.59 -22.82 -2.81
C PHE A 292 13.37 -24.33 -2.99
N SER A 293 12.11 -24.76 -2.91
CA SER A 293 11.71 -26.16 -3.11
C SER A 293 10.36 -26.24 -3.81
N ASP A 294 10.00 -27.43 -4.28
CA ASP A 294 8.63 -27.74 -4.70
C ASP A 294 7.65 -27.48 -3.54
N TYR A 295 6.57 -26.76 -3.82
CA TYR A 295 5.52 -26.40 -2.84
C TYR A 295 4.79 -27.64 -2.31
N GLU A 296 4.55 -28.62 -3.19
CA GLU A 296 3.90 -29.90 -2.86
C GLU A 296 4.84 -30.89 -2.14
N SER A 297 6.11 -30.51 -1.88
CA SER A 297 7.01 -31.38 -1.17
C SER A 297 6.61 -31.49 0.30
N THR A 298 6.57 -32.72 0.80
CA THR A 298 6.37 -32.97 2.24
C THR A 298 7.61 -32.64 3.06
N ASP A 299 8.77 -32.51 2.40
CA ASP A 299 10.04 -32.11 3.00
C ASP A 299 10.33 -30.68 2.57
N PHE A 300 10.04 -29.71 3.45
CA PHE A 300 10.31 -28.29 3.24
C PHE A 300 11.81 -27.95 3.27
N SER A 301 12.70 -28.92 3.10
CA SER A 301 14.12 -28.67 2.91
C SER A 301 14.36 -28.01 1.54
N PRO A 302 15.29 -27.04 1.44
CA PRO A 302 15.68 -26.49 0.15
C PRO A 302 16.14 -27.56 -0.82
N GLN A 303 15.53 -27.59 -2.00
CA GLN A 303 15.86 -28.54 -3.07
C GLN A 303 16.67 -27.88 -4.18
N TYR A 304 16.52 -26.57 -4.33
CA TYR A 304 17.12 -25.78 -5.38
C TYR A 304 17.79 -24.54 -4.80
N GLU A 305 18.86 -24.12 -5.45
CA GLU A 305 19.61 -22.92 -5.13
C GLU A 305 19.83 -22.12 -6.43
N ALA A 306 19.45 -20.85 -6.40
CA ALA A 306 19.63 -19.90 -7.50
C ALA A 306 20.64 -18.82 -7.10
N HIS A 307 21.61 -18.54 -7.97
CA HIS A 307 22.64 -17.53 -7.77
C HIS A 307 22.45 -16.38 -8.75
N PHE A 308 22.74 -15.16 -8.30
CA PHE A 308 22.49 -13.94 -9.08
C PHE A 308 23.70 -13.02 -9.13
N GLN A 309 23.75 -12.21 -10.17
CA GLN A 309 24.59 -11.04 -10.28
C GLN A 309 23.73 -9.78 -10.08
N ALA A 310 24.18 -8.89 -9.20
CA ALA A 310 23.53 -7.61 -8.96
C ALA A 310 23.54 -6.71 -10.21
N PRO A 311 22.53 -5.85 -10.41
CA PRO A 311 22.52 -4.90 -11.50
C PRO A 311 23.72 -3.95 -11.44
N ALA A 312 24.26 -3.58 -12.60
CA ALA A 312 25.42 -2.69 -12.69
C ALA A 312 25.11 -1.22 -12.33
N GLY A 313 23.84 -0.85 -12.14
CA GLY A 313 23.40 0.51 -11.82
C GLY A 313 21.96 0.55 -11.28
N SER A 314 21.52 1.74 -10.87
CA SER A 314 20.15 1.98 -10.37
C SER A 314 19.12 1.72 -11.47
N GLY A 315 18.14 0.86 -11.21
CA GLY A 315 17.05 0.52 -12.12
C GLY A 315 17.30 -0.66 -13.06
N GLY A 316 18.46 -1.33 -12.97
CA GLY A 316 18.67 -2.61 -13.65
C GLY A 316 18.03 -3.78 -12.89
N HIS A 317 17.75 -4.88 -13.59
CA HIS A 317 17.37 -6.14 -12.97
C HIS A 317 18.60 -6.97 -12.57
N TRP A 318 18.42 -7.87 -11.60
CA TRP A 318 19.41 -8.89 -11.32
C TRP A 318 19.51 -9.85 -12.52
N LEU A 319 20.67 -10.48 -12.68
CA LEU A 319 20.85 -11.53 -13.69
C LEU A 319 21.05 -12.87 -12.99
N LEU A 320 20.25 -13.86 -13.36
CA LEU A 320 20.40 -15.23 -12.89
C LEU A 320 21.65 -15.84 -13.54
N ILE A 321 22.60 -16.31 -12.73
CA ILE A 321 23.89 -16.84 -13.21
C ILE A 321 23.95 -18.37 -13.16
N GLU A 322 23.21 -18.99 -12.24
CA GLU A 322 23.19 -20.44 -12.04
C GLU A 322 21.91 -20.86 -11.31
N ILE A 323 21.32 -21.99 -11.70
CA ILE A 323 20.36 -22.74 -10.90
C ILE A 323 20.86 -24.17 -10.75
N ARG A 324 20.85 -24.70 -9.53
CA ARG A 324 21.27 -26.08 -9.27
C ARG A 324 20.43 -26.74 -8.18
N LYS A 325 20.49 -28.07 -8.15
CA LYS A 325 19.90 -28.88 -7.09
C LYS A 325 20.81 -28.87 -5.85
N VAL A 326 20.21 -28.70 -4.67
CA VAL A 326 20.88 -28.87 -3.38
C VAL A 326 21.00 -30.38 -3.10
N VAL A 327 22.20 -30.84 -2.77
CA VAL A 327 22.53 -32.27 -2.54
C VAL A 327 22.56 -32.58 -1.06
#